data_AF-A0A2E8CMX7-F1
#
_entry.id   AF-A0A2E8CMX7-F1
#
_cell.length_a   1.000
_cell.length_b   1.000
_cell.length_c   1.000
_cell.angle_alpha   90.00
_cell.angle_beta   90.00
_cell.angle_gamma   90.00
#
_symmetry.space_group_name_H-M   'P 1'
#
loop_
_entity.id
_entity.type
_entity.pdbx_description
1 polymer ?
#
loop_
_entity_poly.entity_id
_entity_poly.type
_entity_poly.pdbx_seq_one_letter_code
_entity_poly.pdbx_strand_id
1 'polypeptide(L)'
;MPSTTTEMVMEPKKINGTFCSMMPCCGIFAGALVSGYEPQEVFDAYKVATNKTARWKGSTTRMRLVNLIQSEFGVKLKQVEGLNYMTVRNFHFKHAKPSATYLVYVRRHVMVIDKGRLIDQWHCEPVETAKKNRCRITNVYEVTSCVDIPEGKVSGIETEEDQTAAHQSEKDAKLQIDKDRLWKGACKYGLDTKAIAFFRGQKMRLIGYNPRKKSHPFLIEVFEKNGRPCNFIGETSVYSAQSWFSISNTEEAA
;
A
#
# COMPACT_ATOMS: atom_id res chain seq x y z
N MET A 1 2.39 -32.41 23.99
CA MET A 1 2.89 -32.03 22.65
C MET A 1 2.74 -30.54 22.51
N PRO A 2 3.82 -29.77 22.28
CA PRO A 2 3.68 -28.35 21.99
C PRO A 2 3.16 -28.22 20.55
N SER A 3 1.93 -27.75 20.42
CA SER A 3 1.37 -27.32 19.14
C SER A 3 2.17 -26.10 18.69
N THR A 4 2.97 -26.27 17.64
CA THR A 4 3.63 -25.17 16.95
C THR A 4 2.54 -24.36 16.27
N THR A 5 1.97 -23.38 16.97
CA THR A 5 1.12 -22.37 16.36
C THR A 5 2.03 -21.58 15.44
N THR A 6 2.02 -21.92 14.15
CA THR A 6 2.56 -21.06 13.11
C THR A 6 1.86 -19.72 13.26
N GLU A 7 2.52 -18.74 13.87
CA GLU A 7 2.08 -17.35 13.83
C GLU A 7 1.94 -17.02 12.34
N MET A 8 0.71 -17.01 11.84
CA MET A 8 0.43 -16.45 10.53
C MET A 8 0.68 -14.96 10.66
N VAL A 9 1.92 -14.55 10.41
CA VAL A 9 2.30 -13.16 10.27
C VAL A 9 1.54 -12.67 9.04
N MET A 10 0.38 -12.06 9.27
CA MET A 10 -0.43 -11.45 8.22
C MET A 10 0.41 -10.36 7.56
N GLU A 11 0.62 -10.48 6.25
CA GLU A 11 1.35 -9.48 5.48
C GLU A 11 0.74 -8.09 5.71
N PRO A 12 1.57 -7.05 5.92
CA PRO A 12 1.04 -5.72 6.17
C PRO A 12 0.24 -5.23 4.96
N LYS A 13 -0.99 -4.77 5.23
CA LYS A 13 -1.96 -4.49 4.18
C LYS A 13 -1.62 -3.22 3.39
N LYS A 14 -1.70 -3.28 2.07
CA LYS A 14 -1.33 -2.20 1.15
C LYS A 14 -2.52 -1.71 0.30
N ILE A 15 -2.45 -0.45 -0.10
CA ILE A 15 -3.32 0.19 -1.10
C ILE A 15 -2.42 0.94 -2.08
N ASN A 16 -2.51 0.61 -3.37
CA ASN A 16 -1.68 1.13 -4.45
C ASN A 16 -0.17 1.05 -4.14
N GLY A 17 0.26 -0.05 -3.51
CA GLY A 17 1.64 -0.28 -3.07
C GLY A 17 2.01 0.37 -1.73
N THR A 18 1.24 1.37 -1.27
CA THR A 18 1.49 2.06 0.01
C THR A 18 0.82 1.33 1.17
N PHE A 19 1.53 1.16 2.29
CA PHE A 19 0.96 0.57 3.49
C PHE A 19 -0.21 1.38 4.07
N CYS A 20 -1.21 0.67 4.60
CA CYS A 20 -2.37 1.29 5.25
C CYS A 20 -1.95 2.14 6.47
N SER A 21 -0.90 1.73 7.18
CA SER A 21 -0.29 2.47 8.30
C SER A 21 0.17 3.89 7.91
N MET A 22 0.54 4.09 6.64
CA MET A 22 1.14 5.33 6.13
C MET A 22 0.16 6.30 5.45
N MET A 23 -1.14 5.95 5.37
CA MET A 23 -2.12 6.74 4.65
C MET A 23 -3.41 6.99 5.46
N PRO A 24 -4.16 8.07 5.21
CA PRO A 24 -5.38 8.37 5.96
C PRO A 24 -6.57 7.49 5.51
N CYS A 25 -6.47 6.16 5.69
CA CYS A 25 -7.41 5.15 5.18
C CYS A 25 -8.17 4.36 6.25
N CYS A 26 -8.26 4.85 7.49
CA CYS A 26 -8.87 4.11 8.62
C CYS A 26 -10.22 3.46 8.30
N GLY A 27 -11.08 4.15 7.54
CA GLY A 27 -12.37 3.60 7.13
C GLY A 27 -12.29 2.52 6.08
N ILE A 28 -11.36 2.61 5.14
CA ILE A 28 -11.14 1.54 4.16
C ILE A 28 -10.60 0.30 4.87
N PHE A 29 -9.62 0.49 5.75
CA PHE A 29 -9.05 -0.60 6.54
C PHE A 29 -10.10 -1.27 7.45
N ALA A 30 -10.88 -0.48 8.18
CA ALA A 30 -11.94 -1.02 9.02
C ALA A 30 -13.04 -1.71 8.19
N GLY A 31 -13.38 -1.16 7.02
CA GLY A 31 -14.32 -1.75 6.07
C GLY A 31 -13.83 -3.11 5.55
N ALA A 32 -12.55 -3.21 5.20
CA ALA A 32 -11.90 -4.45 4.77
C ALA A 32 -11.99 -5.52 5.87
N LEU A 33 -11.62 -5.18 7.11
CA LEU A 33 -11.71 -6.10 8.24
C LEU A 33 -13.12 -6.66 8.46
N VAL A 34 -14.15 -5.81 8.44
CA VAL A 34 -15.53 -6.25 8.70
C VAL A 34 -16.24 -6.85 7.48
N SER A 35 -15.61 -6.80 6.32
CA SER A 35 -16.15 -7.41 5.09
C SER A 35 -15.41 -8.69 4.70
N GLY A 36 -14.21 -8.91 5.21
CA GLY A 36 -13.34 -10.03 4.84
C GLY A 36 -12.61 -9.84 3.50
N TYR A 37 -12.67 -8.64 2.91
CA TYR A 37 -11.99 -8.29 1.66
C TYR A 37 -10.65 -7.60 1.92
N GLU A 38 -9.82 -7.50 0.88
CA GLU A 38 -8.56 -6.76 0.95
C GLU A 38 -8.79 -5.24 0.95
N PRO A 39 -7.96 -4.45 1.65
CA PRO A 39 -8.10 -2.99 1.65
C PRO A 39 -8.06 -2.33 0.27
N GLN A 40 -7.34 -2.92 -0.69
CA GLN A 40 -7.34 -2.45 -2.08
C GLN A 40 -8.74 -2.56 -2.72
N GLU A 41 -9.44 -3.67 -2.50
CA GLU A 41 -10.76 -3.92 -3.09
C GLU A 41 -11.79 -2.93 -2.52
N VAL A 42 -11.77 -2.72 -1.21
CA VAL A 42 -12.63 -1.73 -0.54
C VAL A 42 -12.29 -0.31 -0.98
N PHE A 43 -11.00 0.00 -1.18
CA PHE A 43 -10.54 1.29 -1.68
C PHE A 43 -11.10 1.57 -3.07
N ASP A 44 -10.97 0.62 -3.99
CA ASP A 44 -11.40 0.78 -5.38
C ASP A 44 -12.94 0.87 -5.47
N ALA A 45 -13.67 0.01 -4.74
CA ALA A 45 -15.12 0.08 -4.67
C ALA A 45 -15.60 1.44 -4.12
N TYR A 46 -15.01 1.92 -3.03
CA TYR A 46 -15.35 3.23 -2.48
C TYR A 46 -15.02 4.37 -3.45
N LYS A 47 -13.89 4.28 -4.14
CA LYS A 47 -13.45 5.27 -5.12
C LYS A 47 -14.46 5.40 -6.25
N VAL A 48 -14.95 4.27 -6.78
CA VAL A 48 -15.98 4.21 -7.82
C VAL A 48 -17.30 4.75 -7.30
N ALA A 49 -17.82 4.19 -6.20
CA ALA A 49 -19.14 4.55 -5.64
C ALA A 49 -19.24 6.02 -5.24
N THR A 50 -18.11 6.70 -5.00
CA THR A 50 -18.08 8.08 -4.53
C THR A 50 -17.37 9.06 -5.48
N ASN A 51 -17.09 8.62 -6.72
CA ASN A 51 -16.45 9.40 -7.77
C ASN A 51 -15.18 10.12 -7.30
N LYS A 52 -14.30 9.39 -6.59
CA LYS A 52 -13.05 9.96 -6.08
C LYS A 52 -12.00 10.05 -7.16
N THR A 53 -11.22 11.12 -7.09
CA THR A 53 -10.12 11.35 -8.03
C THR A 53 -8.96 10.38 -7.79
N ALA A 54 -8.05 10.29 -8.77
CA ALA A 54 -6.82 9.49 -8.63
C ALA A 54 -5.88 9.96 -7.50
N ARG A 55 -6.08 11.18 -6.96
CA ARG A 55 -5.26 11.74 -5.88
C ARG A 55 -5.83 11.48 -4.48
N TRP A 56 -7.01 10.87 -4.38
CA TRP A 56 -7.64 10.57 -3.09
C TRP A 56 -6.87 9.49 -2.33
N LYS A 57 -6.69 9.70 -1.02
CA LYS A 57 -5.80 8.89 -0.16
C LYS A 57 -6.54 8.00 0.85
N GLY A 58 -7.80 7.66 0.60
CA GLY A 58 -8.54 6.68 1.41
C GLY A 58 -9.42 7.25 2.52
N SER A 59 -9.53 8.57 2.65
CA SER A 59 -10.42 9.16 3.67
C SER A 59 -11.90 8.94 3.32
N THR A 60 -12.66 8.40 4.28
CA THR A 60 -14.08 8.07 4.09
C THR A 60 -15.00 8.93 4.95
N THR A 61 -16.29 8.93 4.61
CA THR A 61 -17.36 9.48 5.44
C THR A 61 -18.21 8.32 5.97
N ARG A 62 -18.63 8.38 7.24
CA ARG A 62 -19.39 7.30 7.92
C ARG A 62 -20.50 6.71 7.06
N MET A 63 -21.47 7.53 6.64
CA MET A 63 -22.65 7.04 5.91
C MET A 63 -22.28 6.39 4.58
N ARG A 64 -21.34 6.96 3.82
CA ARG A 64 -20.92 6.38 2.54
C ARG A 64 -20.19 5.05 2.73
N LEU A 65 -19.34 4.94 3.75
CA LEU A 65 -18.65 3.69 4.05
C LEU A 65 -19.64 2.61 4.49
N VAL A 66 -20.54 2.94 5.42
CA VAL A 66 -21.58 2.02 5.90
C VAL A 66 -22.45 1.54 4.73
N ASN A 67 -22.95 2.46 3.91
CA ASN A 67 -23.77 2.09 2.76
C ASN A 67 -23.01 1.18 1.79
N LEU A 68 -21.74 1.51 1.48
CA LEU A 68 -20.89 0.70 0.60
C LEU A 68 -20.72 -0.73 1.14
N ILE A 69 -20.32 -0.89 2.41
CA ILE A 69 -20.06 -2.23 2.95
C ILE A 69 -21.32 -3.07 3.09
N GLN A 70 -22.47 -2.43 3.29
CA GLN A 70 -23.76 -3.12 3.28
C GLN A 70 -24.20 -3.51 1.87
N SER A 71 -24.06 -2.62 0.87
CA SER A 71 -24.57 -2.85 -0.48
C SER A 71 -23.65 -3.72 -1.35
N GLU A 72 -22.34 -3.45 -1.34
CA GLU A 72 -21.37 -4.13 -2.22
C GLU A 72 -20.80 -5.39 -1.59
N PHE A 73 -20.57 -5.38 -0.28
CA PHE A 73 -19.90 -6.49 0.42
C PHE A 73 -20.84 -7.31 1.30
N GLY A 74 -22.14 -6.99 1.33
CA GLY A 74 -23.16 -7.77 2.05
C GLY A 74 -23.01 -7.78 3.58
N VAL A 75 -22.22 -6.85 4.15
CA VAL A 75 -22.01 -6.77 5.60
C VAL A 75 -23.31 -6.34 6.26
N LYS A 76 -23.77 -7.08 7.26
CA LYS A 76 -24.99 -6.72 8.00
C LYS A 76 -24.62 -5.93 9.25
N LEU A 77 -25.06 -4.69 9.34
CA LEU A 77 -24.78 -3.79 10.46
C LEU A 77 -26.05 -3.48 11.24
N LYS A 78 -25.95 -3.51 12.57
CA LYS A 78 -26.97 -3.00 13.49
C LYS A 78 -26.41 -1.82 14.26
N GLN A 79 -27.03 -0.66 14.16
CA GLN A 79 -26.60 0.51 14.92
C GLN A 79 -26.88 0.29 16.41
N VAL A 80 -25.89 0.63 17.25
CA VAL A 80 -26.04 0.64 18.71
C VAL A 80 -26.36 2.07 19.14
N GLU A 81 -27.57 2.26 19.68
CA GLU A 81 -28.05 3.57 20.14
C GLU A 81 -27.69 3.84 21.60
N GLY A 82 -27.89 5.08 22.05
CA GLY A 82 -27.73 5.46 23.47
C GLY A 82 -26.29 5.57 23.97
N LEU A 83 -25.29 5.65 23.09
CA LEU A 83 -23.86 5.68 23.46
C LEU A 83 -23.29 7.08 23.73
N ASN A 84 -24.14 8.06 24.01
CA ASN A 84 -23.73 9.46 24.16
C ASN A 84 -22.66 9.62 25.26
N TYR A 85 -21.61 10.37 24.96
CA TYR A 85 -20.48 10.67 25.87
C TYR A 85 -19.68 9.46 26.37
N MET A 86 -19.86 8.28 25.78
CA MET A 86 -19.14 7.06 26.19
C MET A 86 -17.73 7.00 25.57
N THR A 87 -16.76 6.49 26.33
CA THR A 87 -15.43 6.17 25.80
C THR A 87 -15.42 4.77 25.20
N VAL A 88 -14.49 4.51 24.29
CA VAL A 88 -14.30 3.18 23.70
C VAL A 88 -14.09 2.10 24.77
N ARG A 89 -13.27 2.39 25.79
CA ARG A 89 -13.06 1.51 26.95
C ARG A 89 -14.37 1.20 27.68
N ASN A 90 -15.16 2.22 28.01
CA ASN A 90 -16.41 2.02 28.75
C ASN A 90 -17.45 1.25 27.95
N PHE A 91 -17.51 1.49 26.63
CA PHE A 91 -18.35 0.71 25.73
C PHE A 91 -17.95 -0.77 25.75
N HIS A 92 -16.66 -1.05 25.61
CA HIS A 92 -16.16 -2.42 25.63
C HIS A 92 -16.56 -3.16 26.92
N PHE A 93 -16.34 -2.56 28.09
CA PHE A 93 -16.67 -3.21 29.36
C PHE A 93 -18.16 -3.34 29.66
N LYS A 94 -19.00 -2.39 29.20
CA LYS A 94 -20.41 -2.32 29.60
C LYS A 94 -21.38 -2.86 28.56
N HIS A 95 -20.99 -2.89 27.28
CA HIS A 95 -21.90 -3.14 26.16
C HIS A 95 -21.37 -4.14 25.13
N ALA A 96 -20.05 -4.24 24.94
CA ALA A 96 -19.51 -5.17 23.95
C ALA A 96 -19.66 -6.62 24.42
N LYS A 97 -20.20 -7.47 23.55
CA LYS A 97 -20.23 -8.92 23.76
C LYS A 97 -18.87 -9.50 23.41
N PRO A 98 -18.33 -10.48 24.16
CA PRO A 98 -17.02 -11.05 23.88
C PRO A 98 -16.84 -11.62 22.47
N SER A 99 -17.91 -12.20 21.89
CA SER A 99 -17.91 -12.81 20.56
C SER A 99 -18.38 -11.91 19.42
N ALA A 100 -18.72 -10.64 19.72
CA ALA A 100 -19.25 -9.74 18.70
C ALA A 100 -18.15 -8.81 18.17
N THR A 101 -18.26 -8.50 16.87
CA THR A 101 -17.42 -7.53 16.19
C THR A 101 -18.16 -6.20 16.08
N TYR A 102 -17.46 -5.09 16.34
CA TYR A 102 -18.05 -3.75 16.31
C TYR A 102 -17.23 -2.80 15.45
N LEU A 103 -17.91 -2.02 14.60
CA LEU A 103 -17.34 -0.88 13.90
C LEU A 103 -17.56 0.39 14.74
N VAL A 104 -16.49 0.94 15.29
CA VAL A 104 -16.52 2.03 16.27
C VAL A 104 -16.00 3.32 15.66
N TYR A 105 -16.86 4.34 15.60
CA TYR A 105 -16.50 5.66 15.12
C TYR A 105 -16.21 6.60 16.27
N VAL A 106 -15.05 7.24 16.22
CA VAL A 106 -14.68 8.36 17.09
C VAL A 106 -14.44 9.60 16.23
N ARG A 107 -14.14 10.75 16.84
CA ARG A 107 -13.90 11.99 16.08
C ARG A 107 -12.79 11.78 15.04
N ARG A 108 -13.16 11.90 13.75
CA ARG A 108 -12.27 11.79 12.56
C ARG A 108 -11.57 10.44 12.39
N HIS A 109 -12.04 9.37 13.04
CA HIS A 109 -11.40 8.06 12.93
C HIS A 109 -12.40 6.92 13.16
N VAL A 110 -12.11 5.75 12.60
CA VAL A 110 -12.89 4.53 12.77
C VAL A 110 -11.95 3.36 13.01
N MET A 111 -12.38 2.47 13.90
CA MET A 111 -11.65 1.30 14.38
C MET A 111 -12.62 0.13 14.51
N VAL A 112 -12.08 -1.08 14.63
CA VAL A 112 -12.85 -2.30 14.87
C VAL A 112 -12.57 -2.79 16.28
N ILE A 113 -13.61 -3.21 17.01
CA ILE A 113 -13.43 -4.03 18.22
C ILE A 113 -13.81 -5.45 17.88
N ASP A 114 -12.92 -6.39 18.15
CA ASP A 114 -13.12 -7.81 17.90
C ASP A 114 -12.39 -8.65 18.94
N LYS A 115 -13.08 -9.60 19.58
CA LYS A 115 -12.50 -10.51 20.59
C LYS A 115 -11.66 -9.79 21.67
N GLY A 116 -12.13 -8.63 22.14
CA GLY A 116 -11.44 -7.81 23.15
C GLY A 116 -10.26 -6.97 22.64
N ARG A 117 -9.99 -6.99 21.32
CA ARG A 117 -8.94 -6.20 20.68
C ARG A 117 -9.53 -4.94 20.07
N LEU A 118 -8.81 -3.83 20.17
CA LEU A 118 -9.03 -2.61 19.39
C LEU A 118 -8.08 -2.63 18.20
N ILE A 119 -8.65 -2.70 17.02
CA ILE A 119 -7.94 -2.87 15.76
C ILE A 119 -8.14 -1.60 14.92
N ASP A 120 -7.03 -0.94 14.61
CA ASP A 120 -6.97 0.12 13.60
C ASP A 120 -5.82 -0.13 12.63
N GLN A 121 -5.67 0.71 11.61
CA GLN A 121 -4.61 0.58 10.60
C GLN A 121 -3.17 0.62 11.16
N TRP A 122 -2.99 1.06 12.40
CA TRP A 122 -1.70 1.27 13.05
C TRP A 122 -1.42 0.28 14.18
N HIS A 123 -2.45 -0.21 14.86
CA HIS A 123 -2.32 -1.02 16.06
C HIS A 123 -3.42 -2.07 16.14
N CYS A 124 -3.05 -3.23 16.67
CA CYS A 124 -3.94 -4.30 17.09
C CYS A 124 -3.56 -4.62 18.54
N GLU A 125 -4.29 -4.02 19.49
CA GLU A 125 -3.97 -4.06 20.91
C GLU A 125 -5.21 -4.42 21.74
N PRO A 126 -5.05 -5.00 22.95
CA PRO A 126 -6.16 -5.13 23.89
C PRO A 126 -6.83 -3.77 24.15
N VAL A 127 -8.17 -3.73 24.23
CA VAL A 127 -8.90 -2.47 24.43
C VAL A 127 -8.46 -1.75 25.72
N GLU A 128 -8.01 -2.47 26.74
CA GLU A 128 -7.58 -1.93 28.03
C GLU A 128 -6.32 -1.06 27.94
N THR A 129 -5.42 -1.41 27.02
CA THR A 129 -4.12 -0.75 26.86
C THR A 129 -4.05 0.10 25.60
N ALA A 130 -4.99 -0.11 24.66
CA ALA A 130 -5.01 0.60 23.39
C ALA A 130 -5.04 2.13 23.53
N LYS A 131 -4.16 2.81 22.80
CA LYS A 131 -4.00 4.29 22.85
C LYS A 131 -5.31 5.06 22.65
N LYS A 132 -6.25 4.53 21.84
CA LYS A 132 -7.53 5.18 21.53
C LYS A 132 -8.69 4.77 22.43
N ASN A 133 -8.43 3.98 23.49
CA ASN A 133 -9.50 3.50 24.35
C ASN A 133 -10.21 4.61 25.15
N ARG A 134 -9.57 5.78 25.34
CA ARG A 134 -10.16 6.96 25.99
C ARG A 134 -10.91 7.88 25.03
N CYS A 135 -10.88 7.62 23.72
CA CYS A 135 -11.59 8.44 22.76
C CYS A 135 -13.11 8.33 22.95
N ARG A 136 -13.82 9.44 22.75
CA ARG A 136 -15.28 9.47 22.81
C ARG A 136 -15.88 8.89 21.54
N ILE A 137 -16.82 7.99 21.72
CA ILE A 137 -17.61 7.38 20.66
C ILE A 137 -18.55 8.43 20.07
N THR A 138 -18.67 8.38 18.75
CA THR A 138 -19.63 9.16 17.96
C THR A 138 -20.69 8.24 17.33
N ASN A 139 -20.32 7.01 17.00
CA ASN A 139 -21.27 5.98 16.58
C ASN A 139 -20.67 4.58 16.75
N VAL A 140 -21.52 3.57 16.90
CA VAL A 140 -21.11 2.16 16.86
C VAL A 140 -22.10 1.36 16.04
N TYR A 141 -21.58 0.43 15.25
CA TYR A 141 -22.36 -0.61 14.60
C TYR A 141 -21.87 -1.97 15.07
N GLU A 142 -22.78 -2.84 15.50
CA GLU A 142 -22.54 -4.28 15.66
C GLU A 142 -22.57 -4.92 14.28
N VAL A 143 -21.53 -5.70 13.97
CA VAL A 143 -21.48 -6.51 12.75
C VAL A 143 -22.22 -7.82 13.05
N THR A 144 -23.30 -8.05 12.33
CA THR A 144 -24.22 -9.18 12.53
C THR A 144 -24.12 -10.25 11.43
N SER A 145 -23.36 -9.97 10.37
CA SER A 145 -22.88 -10.99 9.43
C SER A 145 -21.75 -11.80 10.07
N CYS A 146 -21.61 -13.07 9.68
CA CYS A 146 -20.46 -13.87 10.09
C CYS A 146 -19.20 -13.28 9.46
N VAL A 147 -18.33 -12.71 10.29
CA VAL A 147 -17.01 -12.24 9.90
C VAL A 147 -16.01 -12.96 10.79
N ASP A 148 -15.04 -13.64 10.20
CA ASP A 148 -13.96 -14.25 10.94
C ASP A 148 -12.69 -13.39 10.78
N ILE A 149 -12.45 -12.53 11.77
CA ILE A 149 -11.21 -11.77 11.85
C ILE A 149 -10.18 -12.69 12.51
N PRO A 150 -9.05 -13.01 11.84
CA PRO A 150 -8.04 -13.89 12.39
C PRO A 150 -7.57 -13.46 13.77
N GLU A 151 -7.28 -14.45 14.61
CA GLU A 151 -6.60 -14.22 15.88
C GLU A 151 -5.14 -13.85 15.63
N GLY A 152 -4.57 -13.01 16.49
CA GLY A 152 -3.22 -12.46 16.32
C GLY A 152 -3.17 -11.02 15.79
N LYS A 153 -1.98 -10.59 15.36
CA LYS A 153 -1.71 -9.21 14.92
C LYS A 153 -2.14 -9.04 13.46
N VAL A 154 -3.26 -8.34 13.24
CA VAL A 154 -3.80 -8.04 11.89
C VAL A 154 -3.47 -6.63 11.39
N SER A 155 -2.82 -5.84 12.24
CA SER A 155 -2.33 -4.49 11.94
C SER A 155 -1.20 -4.08 12.87
N GLY A 156 -0.43 -3.06 12.48
CA GLY A 156 0.75 -2.61 13.23
C GLY A 156 1.53 -1.56 12.47
N ILE A 157 2.32 -0.76 13.18
CA ILE A 157 3.43 -0.02 12.58
C ILE A 157 4.46 -1.07 12.15
N GLU A 158 4.79 -1.09 10.87
CA GLU A 158 5.80 -2.00 10.29
C GLU A 158 7.17 -1.77 10.93
N THR A 159 7.97 -2.83 11.06
CA THR A 159 9.38 -2.72 11.50
C THR A 159 10.21 -1.99 10.43
N GLU A 160 11.40 -1.49 10.80
CA GLU A 160 12.30 -0.84 9.83
C GLU A 160 12.70 -1.76 8.67
N GLU A 161 12.76 -3.08 8.91
CA GLU A 161 13.04 -4.10 7.91
C GLU A 161 11.89 -4.24 6.92
N ASP A 162 10.66 -4.30 7.40
CA ASP A 162 9.43 -4.36 6.57
C ASP A 162 9.31 -3.13 5.66
N GLN A 163 9.62 -1.94 6.21
CA GLN A 163 9.61 -0.68 5.46
C GLN A 163 10.70 -0.67 4.37
N THR A 164 11.89 -1.19 4.69
CA THR A 164 13.01 -1.28 3.74
C THR A 164 12.70 -2.27 2.61
N ALA A 165 12.16 -3.45 2.93
CA ALA A 165 11.77 -4.45 1.96
C ALA A 165 10.66 -3.95 1.02
N ALA A 166 9.66 -3.26 1.56
CA ALA A 166 8.60 -2.66 0.73
C ALA A 166 9.12 -1.52 -0.15
N HIS A 167 9.98 -0.65 0.38
CA HIS A 167 10.59 0.41 -0.42
C HIS A 167 11.46 -0.15 -1.55
N GLN A 168 12.17 -1.26 -1.30
CA GLN A 168 12.91 -1.97 -2.33
C GLN A 168 11.97 -2.57 -3.38
N SER A 169 10.89 -3.24 -2.96
CA SER A 169 9.87 -3.79 -3.86
C SER A 169 9.21 -2.71 -4.74
N GLU A 170 8.91 -1.53 -4.19
CA GLU A 170 8.40 -0.39 -4.96
C GLU A 170 9.42 0.12 -5.99
N LYS A 171 10.70 0.21 -5.61
CA LYS A 171 11.79 0.56 -6.52
C LYS A 171 11.92 -0.45 -7.65
N ASP A 172 11.83 -1.74 -7.34
CA ASP A 172 11.94 -2.82 -8.32
C ASP A 172 10.73 -2.82 -9.29
N ALA A 173 9.51 -2.63 -8.77
CA ALA A 173 8.31 -2.49 -9.60
C ALA A 173 8.39 -1.27 -10.53
N LYS A 174 8.88 -0.13 -10.02
CA LYS A 174 9.10 1.07 -10.84
C LYS A 174 10.16 0.84 -11.90
N LEU A 175 11.26 0.17 -11.55
CA LEU A 175 12.30 -0.20 -12.49
C LEU A 175 11.75 -1.13 -13.58
N GLN A 176 10.89 -2.08 -13.23
CA GLN A 176 10.28 -2.97 -14.21
C GLN A 176 9.38 -2.20 -15.20
N ILE A 177 8.57 -1.27 -14.71
CA ILE A 177 7.76 -0.40 -15.56
C ILE A 177 8.64 0.43 -16.51
N ASP A 178 9.77 0.96 -16.02
CA ASP A 178 10.69 1.74 -16.84
C ASP A 178 11.45 0.85 -17.84
N LYS A 179 11.78 -0.41 -17.50
CA LYS A 179 12.30 -1.45 -18.41
C LYS A 179 11.32 -1.74 -19.55
N ASP A 180 10.05 -1.98 -19.23
CA ASP A 180 9.00 -2.28 -20.21
C ASP A 180 8.75 -1.10 -21.18
N ARG A 181 9.16 0.11 -20.78
CA ARG A 181 9.08 1.33 -21.61
C ARG A 181 10.36 1.64 -22.36
N LEU A 182 11.46 0.94 -22.09
CA LEU A 182 12.76 1.23 -22.70
C LEU A 182 12.67 1.21 -24.23
N TRP A 183 11.99 0.22 -24.81
CA TRP A 183 11.82 0.12 -26.26
C TRP A 183 11.18 1.38 -26.86
N LYS A 184 10.20 1.99 -26.19
CA LYS A 184 9.56 3.23 -26.67
C LYS A 184 10.55 4.38 -26.72
N GLY A 185 11.37 4.50 -25.68
CA GLY A 185 12.45 5.49 -25.63
C GLY A 185 13.49 5.23 -26.73
N ALA A 186 13.92 3.98 -26.86
CA ALA A 186 14.92 3.58 -27.84
C ALA A 186 14.46 3.86 -29.27
N CYS A 187 13.24 3.46 -29.64
CA CYS A 187 12.66 3.76 -30.96
C CYS A 187 12.53 5.27 -31.20
N LYS A 188 12.11 6.04 -30.19
CA LYS A 188 11.92 7.49 -30.31
C LYS A 188 13.22 8.25 -30.55
N TYR A 189 14.32 7.81 -29.95
CA TYR A 189 15.59 8.54 -29.94
C TYR A 189 16.71 7.85 -30.73
N GLY A 190 16.41 6.74 -31.42
CA GLY A 190 17.36 6.02 -32.27
C GLY A 190 18.47 5.32 -31.48
N LEU A 191 18.11 4.63 -30.38
CA LEU A 191 19.07 3.99 -29.49
C LEU A 191 19.09 2.47 -29.67
N ASP A 192 20.27 1.87 -29.59
CA ASP A 192 20.46 0.43 -29.46
C ASP A 192 20.42 0.03 -27.98
N THR A 193 19.35 -0.68 -27.60
CA THR A 193 19.17 -1.17 -26.23
C THR A 193 20.15 -2.28 -25.84
N LYS A 194 20.82 -2.91 -26.80
CA LYS A 194 21.80 -3.98 -26.58
C LYS A 194 23.24 -3.45 -26.50
N ALA A 195 23.47 -2.20 -26.91
CA ALA A 195 24.79 -1.60 -26.89
C ALA A 195 25.33 -1.48 -25.46
N ILE A 196 26.63 -1.75 -25.33
CA ILE A 196 27.39 -1.50 -24.10
C ILE A 196 28.24 -0.27 -24.36
N ALA A 197 28.02 0.78 -23.57
CA ALA A 197 28.82 1.99 -23.64
C ALA A 197 29.98 1.95 -22.65
N PHE A 198 31.10 2.54 -23.06
CA PHE A 198 32.26 2.75 -22.18
C PHE A 198 32.52 4.25 -22.01
N PHE A 199 32.45 4.74 -20.77
CA PHE A 199 32.71 6.14 -20.47
C PHE A 199 33.43 6.30 -19.13
N ARG A 200 34.57 7.00 -19.14
CA ARG A 200 35.38 7.30 -17.93
C ARG A 200 35.65 6.06 -17.06
N GLY A 201 36.05 4.95 -17.69
CA GLY A 201 36.35 3.70 -16.98
C GLY A 201 35.12 2.89 -16.55
N GLN A 202 33.91 3.29 -16.95
CA GLN A 202 32.66 2.60 -16.61
C GLN A 202 32.09 1.89 -17.84
N LYS A 203 31.70 0.62 -17.70
CA LYS A 203 30.84 -0.08 -18.66
C LYS A 203 29.40 0.01 -18.21
N MET A 204 28.54 0.44 -19.11
CA MET A 204 27.14 0.69 -18.80
C MET A 204 26.22 0.25 -19.93
N ARG A 205 24.97 -0.06 -19.58
CA ARG A 205 23.90 -0.41 -20.51
C ARG A 205 22.62 0.35 -20.18
N LEU A 206 21.78 0.58 -21.19
CA LEU A 206 20.44 1.12 -20.98
C LEU A 206 19.54 0.05 -20.36
N ILE A 207 18.80 0.44 -19.31
CA ILE A 207 17.91 -0.47 -18.59
C ILE A 207 16.50 0.08 -18.41
N GLY A 208 16.21 1.33 -18.77
CA GLY A 208 14.86 1.85 -18.61
C GLY A 208 14.62 3.21 -19.23
N TYR A 209 13.34 3.56 -19.42
CA TYR A 209 12.90 4.85 -19.93
C TYR A 209 11.66 5.37 -19.20
N ASN A 210 11.75 6.57 -18.64
CA ASN A 210 10.68 7.27 -17.96
C ASN A 210 10.32 8.59 -18.68
N PRO A 211 9.27 8.60 -19.54
CA PRO A 211 8.91 9.79 -20.33
C PRO A 211 8.41 10.97 -19.49
N ARG A 212 8.12 10.77 -18.20
CA ARG A 212 7.69 11.86 -17.30
C ARG A 212 8.88 12.70 -16.80
N LYS A 213 10.11 12.17 -16.88
CA LYS A 213 11.32 12.91 -16.52
C LYS A 213 11.85 13.67 -17.74
N LYS A 214 11.95 15.00 -17.63
CA LYS A 214 12.40 15.85 -18.76
C LYS A 214 13.92 15.84 -18.91
N SER A 215 14.67 15.99 -17.80
CA SER A 215 16.13 16.17 -17.85
C SER A 215 16.89 14.85 -18.03
N HIS A 216 16.49 13.80 -17.30
CA HIS A 216 17.15 12.50 -17.30
C HIS A 216 16.12 11.37 -17.46
N PRO A 217 15.57 11.18 -18.68
CA PRO A 217 14.53 10.19 -18.91
C PRO A 217 15.04 8.75 -18.98
N PHE A 218 16.34 8.50 -19.16
CA PHE A 218 16.86 7.15 -19.33
C PHE A 218 17.52 6.64 -18.06
N LEU A 219 17.32 5.35 -17.77
CA LEU A 219 18.01 4.64 -16.71
C LEU A 219 19.17 3.84 -17.29
N ILE A 220 20.33 3.91 -16.65
CA ILE A 220 21.52 3.15 -16.99
C ILE A 220 21.95 2.29 -15.82
N GLU A 221 22.46 1.10 -16.13
CA GLU A 221 23.14 0.24 -15.17
C GLU A 221 24.63 0.27 -15.47
N VAL A 222 25.41 0.69 -14.48
CA VAL A 222 26.87 0.57 -14.48
C VAL A 222 27.21 -0.76 -13.83
N PHE A 223 27.60 -1.73 -14.65
CA PHE A 223 27.91 -3.10 -14.20
C PHE A 223 29.41 -3.33 -14.00
N GLU A 224 30.27 -2.43 -14.51
CA GLU A 224 31.73 -2.46 -14.30
C GLU A 224 32.28 -1.04 -14.15
N LYS A 225 33.18 -0.84 -13.18
CA LYS A 225 33.90 0.43 -12.96
C LYS A 225 35.37 0.15 -12.69
N ASN A 226 36.24 0.69 -13.54
CA ASN A 226 37.70 0.51 -13.50
C ASN A 226 38.10 -0.98 -13.43
N GLY A 227 37.45 -1.83 -14.25
CA GLY A 227 37.72 -3.27 -14.29
C GLY A 227 37.13 -4.08 -13.13
N ARG A 228 36.38 -3.45 -12.21
CA ARG A 228 35.73 -4.12 -11.08
C ARG A 228 34.22 -4.20 -11.27
N PRO A 229 33.58 -5.35 -10.96
CA PRO A 229 32.12 -5.46 -10.97
C PRO A 229 31.48 -4.39 -10.07
N CYS A 230 30.39 -3.81 -10.54
CA CYS A 230 29.58 -2.84 -9.82
C CYS A 230 28.11 -3.12 -10.12
N ASN A 231 27.20 -2.59 -9.30
CA ASN A 231 25.77 -2.61 -9.58
C ASN A 231 25.18 -1.27 -9.17
N PHE A 232 25.41 -0.26 -9.99
CA PHE A 232 24.92 1.10 -9.77
C PHE A 232 23.91 1.47 -10.85
N ILE A 233 22.73 1.91 -10.42
CA ILE A 233 21.70 2.43 -11.31
C ILE A 233 21.78 3.96 -11.30
N GLY A 234 22.00 4.53 -12.47
CA GLY A 234 22.03 5.97 -12.70
C GLY A 234 20.93 6.42 -13.66
N GLU A 235 20.81 7.74 -13.79
CA GLU A 235 19.92 8.36 -14.78
C GLU A 235 20.75 9.20 -15.75
N THR A 236 20.36 9.22 -17.02
CA THR A 236 21.07 9.98 -18.06
C THR A 236 20.13 10.76 -18.95
N SER A 237 20.66 11.86 -19.51
CA SER A 237 19.92 12.73 -20.42
C SER A 237 19.74 12.06 -21.79
N VAL A 238 18.83 12.60 -22.61
CA VAL A 238 18.67 12.17 -24.00
C VAL A 238 19.97 12.33 -24.77
N TYR A 239 20.64 13.49 -24.63
CA TYR A 239 21.88 13.80 -25.31
C TYR A 239 22.97 12.76 -25.02
N SER A 240 23.18 12.45 -23.74
CA SER A 240 24.17 11.46 -23.32
C SER A 240 23.78 10.05 -23.77
N ALA A 241 22.50 9.68 -23.70
CA ALA A 241 22.04 8.39 -24.20
C ALA A 241 22.30 8.23 -25.71
N GLN A 242 22.03 9.25 -26.52
CA GLN A 242 22.32 9.25 -27.95
C GLN A 242 23.82 9.17 -28.22
N SER A 243 24.64 9.91 -27.47
CA SER A 243 26.11 9.86 -27.64
C SER A 243 26.71 8.49 -27.33
N TRP A 244 26.08 7.70 -26.46
CA TRP A 244 26.64 6.45 -25.95
C TRP A 244 26.02 5.20 -26.55
N PHE A 245 24.76 5.29 -27.00
CA PHE A 245 23.96 4.15 -27.41
C PHE A 245 23.22 4.39 -28.72
N SER A 246 23.56 5.41 -29.51
CA SER A 246 22.95 5.56 -30.84
C SER A 246 23.16 4.31 -31.68
N ILE A 247 22.15 3.93 -32.47
CA ILE A 247 22.34 2.98 -33.56
C ILE A 247 23.30 3.65 -34.54
N SER A 248 24.57 3.26 -34.51
CA SER A 248 25.49 3.62 -35.59
C SER A 248 24.99 2.90 -36.83
N ASN A 249 24.56 3.66 -37.84
CA ASN A 249 24.39 3.15 -39.20
C ASN A 249 25.79 2.81 -39.75
N THR A 250 26.43 1.78 -39.22
CA THR A 250 27.55 1.10 -39.87
C THR A 250 26.96 0.03 -40.80
N GLU A 251 26.18 0.50 -41.76
CA GLU A 251 25.99 -0.11 -43.07
C GLU A 251 26.26 0.99 -44.11
N GLU A 252 27.51 1.47 -44.14
CA GLU A 252 28.06 2.11 -45.32
C GLU A 252 28.89 1.06 -46.08
N ALA A 253 28.41 0.74 -47.28
CA ALA A 253 29.11 0.11 -48.40
C ALA A 253 29.66 -1.32 -48.20
N ALA A 254 28.87 -2.32 -48.65
CA ALA A 254 29.39 -3.51 -49.31
C ALA A 254 29.11 -3.40 -50.81
#